data_AF-A0A945Z3G2-F1
#
_entry.id   AF-A0A945Z3G2-F1
#
_cell.length_a   1.000
_cell.length_b   1.000
_cell.length_c   1.000
_cell.angle_alpha   90.00
_cell.angle_beta   90.00
_cell.angle_gamma   90.00
#
_symmetry.space_group_name_H-M   'P 1'
#
loop_
_entity.id
_entity.type
_entity.pdbx_description
1 polymer ?
#
loop_
_entity_poly.entity_id
_entity_poly.type
_entity_poly.pdbx_seq_one_letter_code
_entity_poly.pdbx_strand_id
1 'polypeptide(L)' 'MSKLKEYLTKALAFPAEIHLESNSGCNARCVMCPRDGMERYQGDMSRELFIKAIDECGEHP' A
#
# COMPACT_ATOMS: atom_id res chain seq x y z
N MET A 1 -21.51 24.26 -1.24
CA MET A 1 -20.77 23.46 -0.23
C MET A 1 -21.27 22.02 -0.11
N SER A 2 -22.57 21.71 -0.26
CA SER A 2 -23.08 20.33 -0.16
C SER A 2 -22.51 19.37 -1.23
N LYS A 3 -22.49 19.78 -2.50
CA LYS A 3 -21.96 18.95 -3.61
C LYS A 3 -20.46 18.63 -3.49
N LEU A 4 -19.66 19.55 -2.95
CA LEU A 4 -18.25 19.31 -2.70
C LEU A 4 -18.07 18.25 -1.61
N LYS A 5 -18.85 18.34 -0.54
CA LYS A 5 -18.84 17.34 0.54
C LYS A 5 -19.26 15.97 0.02
N GLU A 6 -20.30 15.89 -0.80
CA GLU A 6 -20.75 14.66 -1.45
C GLU A 6 -19.67 14.04 -2.35
N TYR A 7 -19.04 14.85 -3.21
CA TYR A 7 -17.93 14.41 -4.06
C TYR A 7 -16.75 13.88 -3.24
N LEU A 8 -16.33 14.61 -2.21
CA LEU A 8 -15.22 14.19 -1.35
C LEU A 8 -15.54 12.91 -0.60
N THR A 9 -16.75 12.77 -0.04
CA THR A 9 -17.16 11.54 0.63
C THR A 9 -17.10 10.35 -0.31
N LYS A 10 -17.55 10.51 -1.57
CA LYS A 10 -17.51 9.42 -2.55
C LYS A 10 -16.08 9.11 -3.01
N ALA A 11 -15.27 10.13 -3.28
CA ALA A 11 -13.89 9.99 -3.74
C ALA A 11 -12.93 9.44 -2.66
N LEU A 12 -13.27 9.63 -1.38
CA LEU A 12 -12.49 9.16 -0.23
C LEU A 12 -13.09 7.90 0.41
N ALA A 13 -14.15 7.32 -0.17
CA ALA A 13 -14.79 6.12 0.36
C ALA A 13 -13.86 4.89 0.29
N PHE A 14 -13.00 4.84 -0.73
CA PHE A 14 -11.98 3.82 -0.89
C PHE A 14 -10.75 4.42 -1.59
N PRO A 15 -9.51 3.95 -1.31
CA PRO A 15 -8.33 4.44 -2.02
C PRO A 15 -8.40 4.13 -3.52
N ALA A 16 -8.13 5.13 -4.36
CA ALA A 16 -8.08 4.92 -5.81
C ALA A 16 -6.84 4.10 -6.26
N GLU A 17 -5.81 4.05 -5.43
CA GLU A 17 -4.56 3.33 -5.70
C GLU A 17 -3.96 2.81 -4.39
N ILE A 18 -3.47 1.57 -4.42
CA ILE A 18 -2.84 0.90 -3.29
C ILE A 18 -1.49 0.36 -3.75
N HIS A 19 -0.41 0.68 -3.03
CA HIS A 19 0.93 0.16 -3.28
C HIS A 19 1.26 -0.90 -2.23
N LEU A 20 1.49 -2.13 -2.68
CA LEU A 20 1.87 -3.25 -1.83
C LEU A 20 3.36 -3.56 -1.96
N GLU A 21 4.09 -3.43 -0.86
CA GLU A 21 5.47 -3.90 -0.77
C GLU A 21 5.48 -5.41 -0.46
N SER A 22 5.42 -6.24 -1.50
CA SER A 22 5.45 -7.71 -1.35
C SER A 22 6.81 -8.25 -0.93
N ASN A 23 7.89 -7.48 -1.18
CA ASN A 23 9.24 -7.77 -0.75
C ASN A 23 10.01 -6.45 -0.53
N SER A 24 10.64 -6.31 0.64
CA SER A 24 11.47 -5.15 1.01
C SER A 24 12.97 -5.41 0.90
N GLY A 25 13.36 -6.64 0.59
CA GLY A 25 14.71 -7.04 0.25
C GLY A 25 15.15 -6.47 -1.09
N CYS A 26 16.32 -5.83 -1.10
CA CYS A 26 16.97 -5.31 -2.30
C CYS A 26 18.47 -5.68 -2.26
N ASN A 27 19.12 -5.81 -3.42
CA ASN A 27 20.56 -6.04 -3.48
C ASN A 27 21.36 -4.75 -3.74
N ALA A 28 20.69 -3.64 -4.05
CA ALA A 28 21.31 -2.34 -4.21
C ALA A 28 21.60 -1.66 -2.87
N ARG A 29 22.53 -0.70 -2.89
CA ARG A 29 22.95 0.12 -1.74
C ARG A 29 22.95 1.60 -2.12
N CYS A 30 21.78 2.09 -2.52
CA CYS A 30 21.65 3.45 -3.02
C CYS A 30 21.78 4.45 -1.86
N VAL A 31 22.58 5.51 -2.02
CA VAL A 31 22.87 6.52 -0.98
C VAL A 31 21.63 7.23 -0.44
N MET A 32 20.56 7.34 -1.25
CA MET A 32 19.30 7.97 -0.86
C MET A 32 18.29 7.00 -0.23
N CYS A 33 18.58 5.70 -0.21
CA CYS A 33 17.62 4.72 0.28
C CYS A 33 17.64 4.68 1.81
N PRO A 34 16.49 4.86 2.49
CA PRO A 34 16.44 4.87 3.96
C PRO A 34 16.58 3.47 4.59
N ARG A 35 16.75 2.42 3.77
CA ARG A 35 16.69 1.00 4.19
C ARG A 35 17.60 0.66 5.37
N ASP A 36 18.81 1.23 5.40
CA ASP A 36 19.80 0.92 6.44
C ASP A 36 19.37 1.43 7.83
N GLY A 37 18.45 2.38 7.91
CA GLY A 37 17.91 2.92 9.16
C GLY A 37 16.53 2.39 9.54
N MET A 38 16.00 1.39 8.83
CA MET A 38 14.65 0.89 9.08
C MET A 38 14.63 -0.14 10.20
N GLU A 39 13.77 0.08 11.21
CA GLU A 39 13.57 -0.86 12.32
C GLU A 39 12.49 -1.92 12.03
N ARG A 40 11.69 -1.73 10.98
CA ARG A 40 10.67 -2.70 10.56
C ARG A 40 11.29 -3.94 9.92
N TYR A 41 10.54 -5.04 9.92
CA TYR A 41 10.93 -6.25 9.21
C TYR A 41 11.24 -5.96 7.73
N GLN A 42 12.33 -6.56 7.25
CA GLN A 42 12.75 -6.54 5.84
C GLN A 42 12.76 -7.97 5.31
N GLY A 43 12.03 -8.21 4.22
CA GLY A 43 11.84 -9.53 3.65
C GLY A 43 10.53 -9.63 2.89
N ASP A 44 10.09 -10.87 2.69
CA ASP A 44 8.87 -11.18 1.96
C ASP A 44 7.62 -11.00 2.82
N MET A 45 6.57 -10.48 2.19
CA MET A 45 5.21 -10.54 2.71
C MET A 45 4.73 -12.00 2.69
N SER A 46 3.91 -12.39 3.66
CA SER A 46 3.25 -13.71 3.59
C SER A 46 2.28 -13.75 2.42
N ARG A 47 2.19 -14.92 1.76
CA ARG A 47 1.27 -15.13 0.64
C ARG A 47 -0.18 -14.94 1.07
N GLU A 48 -0.52 -15.38 2.28
CA GLU A 48 -1.85 -15.26 2.85
C GLU A 48 -2.27 -13.79 2.98
N LEU A 49 -1.36 -12.91 3.43
CA LEU A 49 -1.63 -11.48 3.53
C LEU A 49 -1.76 -10.83 2.16
N PHE A 50 -0.91 -11.21 1.21
CA PHE A 50 -1.00 -10.71 -0.17
C PHE A 50 -2.35 -11.05 -0.80
N ILE A 51 -2.80 -12.31 -0.71
CA ILE A 51 -4.08 -12.74 -1.26
C ILE A 51 -5.23 -11.99 -0.60
N LYS A 52 -5.23 -11.90 0.74
CA LYS A 52 -6.24 -11.13 1.48
C LYS A 52 -6.33 -9.68 0.99
N ALA A 53 -5.19 -9.00 0.81
CA ALA A 53 -5.17 -7.61 0.36
C ALA A 53 -5.76 -7.45 -1.06
N ILE A 54 -5.43 -8.36 -1.98
CA ILE A 54 -5.96 -8.32 -3.36
C ILE A 54 -7.46 -8.64 -3.39
N ASP A 55 -7.92 -9.61 -2.59
CA ASP A 55 -9.34 -9.96 -2.51
C ASP A 55 -10.15 -8.77 -1.98
N GLU A 56 -9.70 -8.10 -0.91
CA GLU A 56 -10.33 -6.88 -0.37
C GLU A 56 -10.34 -5.73 -1.40
N CYS A 57 -9.27 -5.56 -2.19
CA CYS A 57 -9.24 -4.57 -3.26
C CYS A 57 -10.24 -4.93 -4.38
N GLY A 58 -10.40 -6.21 -4.71
CA GLY A 58 -11.32 -6.67 -5.75
C GLY A 58 -12.79 -6.45 -5.41
N GLU A 59 -13.14 -6.37 -4.13
CA GLU A 59 -14.48 -6.02 -3.65
C GLU A 59 -14.79 -4.51 -3.79
N HIS A 60 -13.77 -3.68 -4.01
CA HIS A 60 -13.86 -2.21 -4.07
C HIS A 60 -13.19 -1.63 -5.36
N PRO A 61 -13.84 -1.79 -6.54
CA PRO A 61 -13.31 -1.31 -7.83
C PRO A 61 -13.38 0.21 -8.03
#